data_AF-A0A7Y9GE43-F1
#
_entry.id   AF-A0A7Y9GE43-F1
#
_cell.length_a   1.000
_cell.length_b   1.000
_cell.length_c   1.000
_cell.angle_alpha   90.00
_cell.angle_beta   90.00
_cell.angle_gamma   90.00
#
_symmetry.space_group_name_H-M   'P 1'
#
loop_
_entity.id
_entity.type
_entity.pdbx_description
1 polymer ?
#
loop_
_entity_poly.entity_id
_entity_poly.type
_entity_poly.pdbx_seq_one_letter_code
_entity_poly.pdbx_strand_id
1 'polypeptide(L)' 'MNIQFLTDPHGRLIWASPVLPGSTHDLTAARTHGIIDALTSRVIACYGDKGYVGAGGAIGTPYKRRKRS' A
#
# COMPACT_ATOMS: atom_id res chain seq x y z
N MET A 1 -10.38 -5.11 11.24
CA MET A 1 -9.31 -6.06 10.88
C MET A 1 -8.55 -5.45 9.70
N ASN A 2 -7.23 -5.60 9.59
CA ASN A 2 -6.46 -5.03 8.48
C ASN A 2 -5.76 -6.16 7.69
N ILE A 3 -5.97 -6.19 6.37
CA ILE A 3 -5.36 -7.14 5.42
C ILE A 3 -4.90 -6.34 4.21
N GLN A 4 -3.69 -6.62 3.75
CA GLN A 4 -3.13 -5.98 2.55
C GLN A 4 -3.17 -6.94 1.36
N PHE A 5 -3.44 -6.39 0.19
CA PHE A 5 -3.53 -7.14 -1.06
C PHE A 5 -2.63 -6.52 -2.12
N LEU A 6 -1.94 -7.37 -2.88
CA LEU A 6 -1.25 -6.99 -4.11
C LEU A 6 -1.97 -7.66 -5.28
N THR A 7 -2.31 -6.87 -6.29
CA THR A 7 -2.98 -7.34 -7.50
C THR A 7 -2.20 -6.95 -8.74
N ASP A 8 -2.37 -7.70 -9.83
CA ASP A 8 -1.90 -7.27 -11.14
C ASP A 8 -2.82 -6.17 -11.72
N PRO A 9 -2.41 -5.50 -12.82
CA PRO A 9 -3.24 -4.47 -13.45
C PRO A 9 -4.59 -4.97 -14.00
N HIS A 10 -4.78 -6.28 -14.15
CA HIS A 10 -6.04 -6.91 -14.57
C HIS A 10 -6.93 -7.31 -13.38
N GLY A 11 -6.51 -7.03 -12.14
CA GLY A 11 -7.24 -7.32 -10.92
C GLY A 11 -7.03 -8.73 -10.37
N ARG A 12 -6.05 -9.50 -10.88
CA ARG A 12 -5.72 -10.82 -10.32
C ARG A 12 -4.97 -10.65 -9.01
N LEU A 13 -5.40 -11.36 -7.97
CA LEU A 13 -4.69 -11.41 -6.69
C LEU A 13 -3.33 -12.11 -6.84
N ILE A 14 -2.26 -11.39 -6.51
CA ILE A 14 -0.87 -11.89 -6.48
C ILE A 14 -0.51 -12.33 -5.06
N TRP A 15 -0.93 -11.56 -4.05
CA TRP A 15 -0.57 -11.82 -2.65
C TRP A 15 -1.57 -11.16 -1.67
N ALA A 16 -1.75 -11.80 -0.51
CA ALA A 16 -2.51 -11.27 0.62
C ALA A 16 -1.70 -11.41 1.93
N SER A 17 -1.75 -10.41 2.80
CA SER A 17 -1.06 -10.42 4.08
C SER A 17 -1.78 -11.27 5.13
N PRO A 18 -1.06 -11.75 6.16
CA PRO A 18 -1.69 -12.15 7.41
C PRO A 18 -2.53 -11.01 8.00
N VAL A 19 -3.56 -11.38 8.75
CA VAL A 19 -4.46 -10.43 9.41
C VAL A 19 -3.76 -9.69 10.53
N LEU A 20 -3.92 -8.36 10.55
CA LEU A 20 -3.59 -7.51 11.69
C LEU A 20 -4.84 -6.96 12.38
N PRO A 21 -4.74 -6.54 13.66
CA PRO A 21 -5.83 -5.87 14.36
C PRO A 21 -6.40 -4.70 13.56
N GLY A 22 -7.72 -4.51 13.62
CA GLY A 22 -8.42 -3.51 12.81
C GLY A 22 -8.07 -2.05 13.07
N SER A 23 -7.41 -1.78 14.19
CA SER A 23 -6.95 -0.44 14.56
C SER A 23 -5.60 -0.08 13.95
N THR A 24 -4.91 -1.03 13.30
CA THR A 24 -3.64 -0.75 12.63
C THR A 24 -3.89 0.04 11.35
N HIS A 25 -3.26 1.20 11.25
CA HIS A 25 -3.26 2.01 10.03
C HIS A 25 -2.61 1.25 8.87
N ASP A 26 -3.14 1.39 7.65
CA ASP A 26 -2.70 0.62 6.47
C ASP A 26 -1.21 0.74 6.20
N LEU A 27 -0.66 1.95 6.28
CA LEU A 27 0.78 2.15 6.11
C LEU A 27 1.62 1.43 7.18
N THR A 28 1.14 1.39 8.42
CA THR A 28 1.84 0.66 9.50
C THR A 28 1.78 -0.83 9.24
N ALA A 29 0.61 -1.35 8.84
CA ALA A 29 0.45 -2.75 8.46
C ALA A 29 1.39 -3.14 7.30
N ALA A 30 1.44 -2.33 6.25
CA ALA A 30 2.31 -2.56 5.10
C ALA A 30 3.80 -2.57 5.46
N ARG A 31 4.24 -1.66 6.34
CA ARG A 31 5.62 -1.65 6.85
C ARG A 31 5.91 -2.88 7.71
N THR A 32 5.00 -3.27 8.60
CA THR A 32 5.12 -4.49 9.42
C THR A 32 5.25 -5.74 8.56
N HIS A 33 4.55 -5.80 7.44
CA HIS A 33 4.64 -6.92 6.50
C HIS A 33 5.83 -6.82 5.53
N GLY A 34 6.61 -5.73 5.55
CA GLY A 34 7.78 -5.53 4.68
C GLY A 34 7.45 -5.39 3.19
N ILE A 35 6.18 -5.20 2.82
CA ILE A 35 5.76 -5.21 1.40
C ILE A 35 6.33 -4.01 0.64
N ILE A 36 6.45 -2.85 1.30
CA ILE A 36 7.01 -1.63 0.70
C ILE A 36 8.48 -1.83 0.34
N ASP A 37 9.27 -2.44 1.24
CA ASP A 37 10.69 -2.70 1.01
C ASP A 37 10.89 -3.78 -0.06
N ALA A 38 10.04 -4.82 -0.06
CA ALA A 38 10.07 -5.88 -1.07
C ALA A 38 9.73 -5.38 -2.48
N LEU A 39 8.78 -4.44 -2.61
CA LEU A 39 8.45 -3.82 -3.89
C LEU A 39 9.55 -2.85 -4.33
N THR A 40 10.09 -2.07 -3.39
CA THR A 40 11.15 -1.09 -3.67
C THR A 40 12.46 -1.77 -4.10
N SER A 41 12.89 -2.82 -3.40
CA SER A 41 14.11 -3.58 -3.76
C SER A 41 14.03 -4.27 -5.12
N ARG A 42 12.82 -4.57 -5.61
CA ARG A 42 12.58 -5.16 -6.93
C ARG A 42 12.22 -4.13 -8.00
N VAL A 43 12.19 -2.85 -7.66
CA VAL A 43 11.81 -1.75 -8.57
C VAL A 43 10.40 -1.97 -9.18
N ILE A 44 9.50 -2.58 -8.40
CA ILE A 44 8.11 -2.83 -8.81
C ILE A 44 7.26 -1.64 -8.37
N ALA A 45 6.91 -0.78 -9.32
CA ALA A 45 6.02 0.34 -9.06
C ALA A 45 4.59 -0.15 -8.79
N CYS A 46 3.96 0.38 -7.74
CA CYS A 46 2.56 0.08 -7.40
C CYS A 46 1.80 1.35 -7.02
N TYR A 47 0.48 1.34 -7.25
CA TYR A 47 -0.41 2.40 -6.79
C TYR A 47 -1.11 1.99 -5.50
N GLY A 48 -0.87 2.75 -4.43
CA GLY A 48 -1.57 2.60 -3.15
C GLY A 48 -2.73 3.57 -3.02
N ASP A 49 -3.64 3.32 -2.08
CA ASP A 49 -4.71 4.27 -1.75
C ASP A 49 -4.22 5.45 -0.88
N LYS A 50 -5.14 6.26 -0.36
CA LYS A 50 -4.78 7.43 0.47
C LYS A 50 -4.20 7.06 1.85
N GLY A 51 -4.48 5.87 2.37
CA GLY A 51 -3.90 5.34 3.60
C GLY A 51 -2.39 5.05 3.48
N TYR A 52 -1.88 5.01 2.25
CA TYR A 52 -0.46 4.84 1.93
C TYR A 52 0.31 6.13 1.70
N VAL A 53 -0.32 7.31 1.87
CA VAL A 53 0.38 8.59 1.70
C VAL A 53 1.57 8.64 2.66
N GLY A 54 2.77 8.92 2.11
CA GLY A 54 4.02 8.88 2.87
C GLY A 54 4.68 7.49 2.95
N ALA A 55 4.22 6.51 2.15
CA ALA A 55 4.88 5.22 2.01
C ALA A 55 6.32 5.32 1.52
N GLY A 56 6.56 6.18 0.52
CA GLY A 56 7.87 6.31 -0.13
C GLY A 56 8.21 5.10 -1.01
N GLY A 57 9.45 5.06 -1.52
CA GLY A 57 9.94 3.96 -2.34
C GLY A 57 9.18 3.80 -3.67
N ALA A 58 8.79 2.58 -4.00
CA ALA A 58 8.09 2.27 -5.25
C ALA A 58 6.55 2.44 -5.20
N ILE A 59 5.99 2.99 -4.11
CA ILE A 59 4.54 3.20 -3.97
C ILE A 59 4.14 4.63 -4.34
N GLY A 60 3.39 4.75 -5.43
CA GLY A 60 2.71 5.99 -5.82
C GLY A 60 1.33 6.10 -5.18
N THR A 61 0.98 7.26 -4.64
CA THR A 61 -0.36 7.51 -4.08
C THR A 61 -1.08 8.64 -4.80
N PRO A 62 -2.43 8.60 -4.91
CA PRO A 62 -3.20 9.67 -5.52
C PRO A 62 -2.93 11.03 -4.84
N TYR A 63 -2.69 12.06 -5.65
CA TYR A 63 -2.56 13.42 -5.15
C TYR A 63 -3.90 13.92 -4.59
N LYS A 64 -3.90 14.41 -3.36
CA LYS A 64 -5.10 14.98 -2.73
C LYS A 64 -5.43 16.31 -3.40
N ARG A 65 -6.50 16.36 -4.20
CA ARG A 65 -7.00 17.60 -4.81
C ARG A 65 -7.24 18.65 -3.71
N ARG A 66 -6.52 19.78 -3.79
CA ARG A 66 -6.69 20.93 -2.90
C ARG A 66 -8.11 21.48 -3.07
N LYS A 67 -8.86 21.65 -1.98
CA LYS A 67 -10.15 22.36 -2.03
C LYS A 67 -9.86 23.79 -2.50
N ARG A 68 -10.50 24.22 -3.59
CA ARG A 68 -10.54 25.64 -3.94
C ARG A 68 -11.37 26.33 -2.85
N SER A 69 -10.74 27.26 -2.14
CA SER A 69 -11.43 28.24 -1.30
C SER A 69 -12.17 29.23 -2.17
#